data_AF-C6TKM4-F1
#
_entry.id   AF-C6TKM4-F1
#
_cell.length_a   1.000
_cell.length_b   1.000
_cell.length_c   1.000
_cell.angle_alpha   90.00
_cell.angle_beta   90.00
_cell.angle_gamma   90.00
#
_symmetry.space_group_name_H-M   'P 1'
#
loop_
_entity.id
_entity.type
_entity.pdbx_description
1 polymer ?
#
loop_
_entity_poly.entity_id
_entity_poly.type
_entity_poly.pdbx_seq_one_letter_code
_entity_poly.pdbx_strand_id
1 'polypeptide(L)'
;MAHTSLFTPSSSLRFNPLLLTSTPSSSSSRSNNLSFPALSRNLRKSVEDRKINKKSAVKAVYGDEFWTPERSSRPGIWSIRSDLQVPSSPYFPTYAQGQGPPPMVAERFQSVISQLFQYRIIRCGGAVDDDMANIIVAQLLYLDAVDPNKDIVMYVNSPGGSVTAGMAIFDTMRHIRPDVSTVCVGLAASMGAFLLSAGTKGKRYSLPNSRIMIHQPLGGAQGGQTDIDIQANEMLHHKANLNGYLAYHTGQSLDKINQDTDRDFFMSAKEAKEYGLIDGVIMNPLKALQPLEAAAEGKDRASV
;
A
#
# COMPACT_ATOMS: atom_id res chain seq x y z
N MET A 1 -16.58 -24.19 6.35
CA MET A 1 -17.69 -24.96 6.93
C MET A 1 -18.60 -23.96 7.63
N ALA A 2 -19.90 -24.04 7.33
CA ALA A 2 -20.94 -23.10 7.71
C ALA A 2 -21.11 -22.95 9.22
N HIS A 3 -21.54 -21.77 9.69
CA HIS A 3 -22.63 -21.66 10.67
C HIS A 3 -23.29 -20.26 10.61
N THR A 4 -24.62 -20.31 10.60
CA THR A 4 -25.63 -19.28 10.39
C THR A 4 -26.08 -18.67 11.73
N SER A 5 -26.46 -17.38 11.75
CA SER A 5 -27.39 -16.80 12.76
C SER A 5 -28.04 -15.54 12.14
N LEU A 6 -29.26 -15.65 11.60
CA LEU A 6 -30.58 -15.45 12.22
C LEU A 6 -30.90 -13.99 12.60
N PHE A 7 -31.60 -13.34 11.66
CA PHE A 7 -32.37 -12.10 11.80
C PHE A 7 -33.66 -12.32 12.62
N THR A 8 -34.03 -11.33 13.43
CA THR A 8 -35.34 -11.20 14.09
C THR A 8 -36.26 -10.23 13.32
N PRO A 9 -37.57 -10.48 13.19
CA PRO A 9 -38.48 -9.63 12.41
C PRO A 9 -39.27 -8.65 13.28
N SER A 10 -39.65 -7.49 12.71
CA SER A 10 -40.69 -6.61 13.24
C SER A 10 -41.78 -6.32 12.19
N SER A 11 -42.94 -6.93 12.44
CA SER A 11 -44.30 -6.39 12.28
C SER A 11 -44.68 -5.56 11.04
N SER A 12 -45.31 -6.27 10.09
CA SER A 12 -46.55 -5.98 9.36
C SER A 12 -47.20 -4.58 9.46
N LEU A 13 -47.43 -3.97 8.29
CA LEU A 13 -48.70 -3.30 7.97
C LEU A 13 -49.10 -3.65 6.52
N ARG A 14 -50.32 -4.18 6.39
CA ARG A 14 -50.98 -4.54 5.12
C ARG A 14 -51.64 -3.29 4.53
N PHE A 15 -51.55 -3.13 3.21
CA PHE A 15 -52.63 -2.57 2.40
C PHE A 15 -52.67 -3.32 1.07
N ASN A 16 -53.83 -3.87 0.75
CA ASN A 16 -54.20 -4.44 -0.55
C ASN A 16 -55.13 -3.41 -1.22
N PRO A 17 -55.14 -3.28 -2.55
CA PRO A 17 -56.27 -3.91 -3.25
C PRO A 17 -55.98 -4.45 -4.68
N LEU A 18 -56.72 -5.52 -4.98
CA LEU A 18 -57.43 -5.83 -6.25
C LEU A 18 -56.57 -6.12 -7.51
N LEU A 19 -56.48 -7.39 -7.92
CA LEU A 19 -57.39 -8.11 -8.85
C LEU A 19 -57.05 -7.87 -10.34
N LEU A 20 -56.26 -8.78 -10.92
CA LEU A 20 -56.43 -9.19 -12.33
C LEU A 20 -56.02 -10.65 -12.50
N THR A 21 -56.97 -11.40 -13.02
CA THR A 21 -56.99 -12.84 -13.26
C THR A 21 -56.46 -13.19 -14.65
N SER A 22 -55.66 -14.24 -14.77
CA SER A 22 -55.75 -15.19 -15.89
C SER A 22 -55.03 -16.50 -15.56
N THR A 23 -55.76 -17.60 -15.74
CA THR A 23 -55.46 -19.00 -15.48
C THR A 23 -54.42 -19.63 -16.43
N PRO A 24 -53.75 -20.74 -16.03
CA PRO A 24 -52.83 -21.51 -16.88
C PRO A 24 -53.42 -22.84 -17.38
N SER A 25 -53.01 -23.28 -18.57
CA SER A 25 -53.10 -24.67 -19.10
C SER A 25 -52.43 -24.67 -20.49
N SER A 26 -51.86 -25.72 -21.08
CA SER A 26 -51.42 -27.07 -20.70
C SER A 26 -50.70 -27.65 -21.94
N SER A 27 -49.74 -28.56 -21.71
CA SER A 27 -49.45 -29.76 -22.53
C SER A 27 -48.99 -29.67 -24.01
N SER A 28 -47.72 -30.03 -24.22
CA SER A 28 -47.18 -31.07 -25.14
C SER A 28 -47.62 -31.14 -26.62
N SER A 29 -46.65 -31.13 -27.56
CA SER A 29 -46.21 -32.35 -28.29
C SER A 29 -45.23 -32.09 -29.46
N ARG A 30 -44.18 -32.93 -29.49
CA ARG A 30 -43.49 -33.61 -30.62
C ARG A 30 -43.05 -32.86 -31.90
N SER A 31 -41.72 -32.85 -32.05
CA SER A 31 -40.87 -33.29 -33.18
C SER A 31 -41.16 -32.81 -34.62
N ASN A 32 -40.13 -32.23 -35.25
CA ASN A 32 -39.71 -32.62 -36.59
C ASN A 32 -38.20 -32.37 -36.80
N ASN A 33 -37.55 -33.39 -37.37
CA ASN A 33 -36.16 -33.42 -37.83
C ASN A 33 -35.92 -32.41 -38.96
N LEU A 34 -34.68 -31.95 -39.13
CA LEU A 34 -34.04 -31.71 -40.43
C LEU A 34 -32.51 -31.57 -40.25
N SER A 35 -31.77 -32.31 -41.06
CA SER A 35 -30.32 -32.50 -41.11
C SER A 35 -29.75 -31.90 -42.40
N PHE A 36 -28.53 -31.36 -42.38
CA PHE A 36 -27.73 -30.98 -43.58
C PHE A 36 -26.21 -30.91 -43.24
N PRO A 37 -25.29 -31.00 -44.23
CA PRO A 37 -24.39 -32.15 -44.34
C PRO A 37 -22.89 -31.88 -44.09
N ALA A 38 -22.15 -32.98 -43.98
CA ALA A 38 -20.69 -33.06 -43.95
C ALA A 38 -20.05 -32.68 -45.30
N LEU A 39 -18.96 -31.92 -45.25
CA LEU A 39 -18.05 -31.66 -46.36
C LEU A 39 -16.71 -32.34 -46.09
N SER A 40 -16.39 -33.31 -46.93
CA SER A 40 -15.11 -34.00 -47.00
C SER A 40 -14.17 -33.27 -47.96
N ARG A 41 -12.90 -33.12 -47.57
CA ARG A 41 -11.78 -33.05 -48.52
C ARG A 41 -10.67 -33.96 -48.01
N ASN A 42 -10.50 -35.06 -48.74
CA ASN A 42 -9.36 -35.96 -48.64
C ASN A 42 -8.13 -35.30 -49.28
N LEU A 43 -7.00 -35.34 -48.59
CA LEU A 43 -5.68 -35.42 -49.20
C LEU A 43 -4.95 -36.58 -48.50
N ARG A 44 -4.75 -37.66 -49.25
CA ARG A 44 -4.01 -38.86 -48.85
C ARG A 44 -2.56 -38.76 -49.32
N LYS A 45 -1.71 -39.43 -48.52
CA LYS A 45 -0.36 -39.99 -48.74
C LYS A 45 0.82 -39.16 -48.24
N SER A 46 1.84 -39.76 -47.64
CA SER A 46 2.00 -41.02 -46.88
C SER A 46 3.48 -41.05 -46.49
N VAL A 47 3.78 -41.16 -45.20
CA VAL A 47 4.98 -41.84 -44.68
C VAL A 47 4.57 -42.48 -43.35
N GLU A 48 4.37 -43.80 -43.36
CA GLU A 48 4.46 -44.70 -42.20
C GLU A 48 5.93 -44.71 -41.70
N ASP A 49 6.30 -44.95 -40.44
CA ASP A 49 5.79 -45.96 -39.52
C ASP A 49 6.27 -45.72 -38.06
N ARG A 50 5.47 -46.18 -37.08
CA ARG A 50 5.77 -46.62 -35.68
C ARG A 50 6.42 -45.71 -34.60
N LYS A 51 5.53 -45.19 -33.74
CA LYS A 51 5.35 -45.50 -32.28
C LYS A 51 6.60 -45.79 -31.38
N ILE A 52 6.88 -44.89 -30.41
CA ILE A 52 6.70 -45.04 -28.94
C ILE A 52 7.44 -43.92 -28.16
N ASN A 53 6.64 -43.11 -27.47
CA ASN A 53 6.84 -42.43 -26.18
C ASN A 53 8.28 -42.36 -25.59
N LYS A 54 8.80 -41.14 -25.39
CA LYS A 54 9.53 -40.74 -24.17
C LYS A 54 9.63 -39.20 -24.07
N LYS A 55 9.17 -38.69 -22.92
CA LYS A 55 9.24 -37.28 -22.48
C LYS A 55 10.66 -36.71 -22.62
N SER A 56 10.79 -35.49 -23.12
CA SER A 56 12.00 -34.67 -22.94
C SER A 56 11.63 -33.40 -22.19
N ALA A 57 11.90 -33.41 -20.88
CA ALA A 57 11.96 -32.22 -20.05
C ALA A 57 13.40 -31.70 -20.13
N VAL A 58 13.58 -30.45 -20.54
CA VAL A 58 14.89 -29.79 -20.47
C VAL A 58 15.12 -29.39 -19.01
N LYS A 59 16.16 -30.00 -18.45
CA LYS A 59 16.51 -30.05 -17.03
C LYS A 59 17.29 -28.78 -16.65
N ALA A 60 16.94 -28.19 -15.51
CA ALA A 60 17.78 -27.21 -14.85
C ALA A 60 19.15 -27.86 -14.54
N VAL A 61 20.20 -27.08 -14.76
CA VAL A 61 21.58 -27.50 -14.54
C VAL A 61 21.85 -27.47 -13.03
N TYR A 62 22.11 -28.67 -12.50
CA TYR A 62 22.42 -29.08 -11.13
C TYR A 62 21.25 -29.41 -10.20
N GLY A 63 21.04 -30.71 -10.03
CA GLY A 63 20.37 -31.32 -8.88
C GLY A 63 21.29 -32.36 -8.24
N ASP A 64 21.25 -32.36 -6.91
CA ASP A 64 21.54 -33.43 -5.96
C ASP A 64 22.99 -33.93 -5.86
N GLU A 65 23.71 -33.44 -4.86
CA GLU A 65 24.02 -34.27 -3.68
C GLU A 65 24.52 -33.41 -2.51
N PHE A 66 24.12 -33.86 -1.33
CA PHE A 66 24.31 -33.33 0.00
C PHE A 66 25.80 -33.23 0.36
N TRP A 67 26.34 -32.01 0.43
CA TRP A 67 27.69 -31.76 0.97
C TRP A 67 27.59 -31.13 2.35
N THR A 68 27.80 -31.94 3.39
CA THR A 68 28.19 -31.44 4.71
C THR A 68 29.60 -30.87 4.59
N PRO A 69 29.87 -29.61 5.00
CA PRO A 69 31.22 -29.12 4.90
C PRO A 69 32.12 -29.86 5.88
N GLU A 70 33.21 -30.38 5.33
CA GLU A 70 34.36 -30.86 6.07
C GLU A 70 34.76 -29.79 7.10
N ARG A 71 34.86 -30.21 8.37
CA ARG A 71 35.20 -29.36 9.51
C ARG A 71 36.68 -28.99 9.44
N SER A 72 37.03 -28.06 8.56
CA SER A 72 38.35 -27.41 8.57
C SER A 72 38.22 -26.00 9.14
N SER A 73 38.72 -25.87 10.37
CA SER A 73 38.82 -24.61 11.11
C SER A 73 39.84 -23.69 10.45
N ARG A 74 39.39 -22.60 9.80
CA ARG A 74 40.20 -21.39 9.62
C ARG A 74 39.34 -20.13 9.84
N PRO A 75 39.80 -19.16 10.66
CA PRO A 75 39.00 -18.03 11.08
C PRO A 75 39.11 -16.88 10.07
N GLY A 76 38.00 -16.36 9.59
CA GLY A 76 37.99 -15.26 8.62
C GLY A 76 36.72 -14.44 8.64
N ILE A 77 36.73 -13.37 9.44
CA ILE A 77 36.11 -12.02 9.33
C ILE A 77 34.65 -11.81 8.85
N TRP A 78 33.93 -12.82 8.33
CA TRP A 78 32.54 -12.71 7.91
C TRP A 78 31.64 -13.86 8.39
N SER A 79 32.01 -14.56 9.46
CA SER A 79 31.07 -15.43 10.16
C SER A 79 30.11 -14.57 10.97
N ILE A 80 28.81 -14.69 10.70
CA ILE A 80 27.76 -14.23 11.61
C ILE A 80 28.16 -14.70 13.01
N ARG A 81 28.39 -13.73 13.89
CA ARG A 81 28.69 -13.93 15.30
C ARG A 81 27.81 -15.02 15.88
N SER A 82 28.39 -16.20 16.10
CA SER A 82 27.73 -17.34 16.77
C SER A 82 27.55 -17.08 18.27
N ASP A 83 28.09 -15.95 18.75
CA ASP A 83 27.98 -15.38 20.09
C ASP A 83 26.78 -14.45 20.26
N LEU A 84 25.92 -14.25 19.25
CA LEU A 84 24.63 -13.60 19.49
C LEU A 84 23.71 -14.56 20.25
N GLN A 85 23.85 -14.59 21.57
CA GLN A 85 22.79 -15.03 22.45
C GLN A 85 21.60 -14.11 22.21
N VAL A 86 20.70 -14.51 21.31
CA VAL A 86 19.32 -14.04 21.33
C VAL A 86 18.81 -14.43 22.72
N PRO A 87 18.53 -13.48 23.63
CA PRO A 87 17.89 -13.86 24.87
C PRO A 87 16.59 -14.55 24.47
N SER A 88 16.41 -15.80 24.92
CA SER A 88 15.13 -16.47 24.89
C SER A 88 14.24 -15.72 25.89
N SER A 89 13.78 -14.55 25.50
CA SER A 89 12.80 -13.81 26.26
C SER A 89 11.54 -14.66 26.26
N PRO A 90 11.00 -15.03 27.43
CA PRO A 90 9.72 -15.72 27.50
C PRO A 90 8.55 -14.78 27.16
N TYR A 91 8.81 -13.55 26.69
CA TYR A 91 7.80 -12.71 26.06
C TYR A 91 7.47 -13.22 24.65
N PHE A 92 6.71 -14.31 24.60
CA PHE A 92 5.66 -14.42 23.61
C PHE A 92 4.51 -13.54 24.10
N PRO A 93 4.26 -12.36 23.50
CA PRO A 93 3.04 -11.66 23.85
C PRO A 93 1.85 -12.47 23.34
N THR A 94 0.97 -12.88 24.25
CA THR A 94 -0.27 -13.62 23.98
C THR A 94 -1.32 -12.76 23.26
N TYR A 95 -0.94 -11.86 22.33
CA TYR A 95 -1.87 -11.06 21.53
C TYR A 95 -2.51 -11.84 20.37
N ALA A 96 -2.57 -13.16 20.48
CA ALA A 96 -3.22 -14.04 19.52
C ALA A 96 -4.65 -14.39 19.96
N GLN A 97 -5.42 -13.41 20.48
CA GLN A 97 -6.88 -13.49 20.65
C GLN A 97 -7.45 -12.07 20.82
N GLY A 98 -7.64 -11.32 19.73
CA GLY A 98 -8.63 -10.22 19.59
C GLY A 98 -8.66 -9.07 20.61
N GLN A 99 -7.81 -9.04 21.63
CA GLN A 99 -7.76 -7.98 22.63
C GLN A 99 -6.59 -7.05 22.31
N GLY A 100 -6.92 -5.76 22.20
CA GLY A 100 -5.93 -4.70 22.01
C GLY A 100 -4.88 -4.67 23.12
N PRO A 101 -3.86 -3.81 22.99
CA PRO A 101 -2.79 -3.71 23.97
C PRO A 101 -3.38 -3.48 25.38
N PRO A 102 -2.76 -4.05 26.44
CA PRO A 102 -3.24 -3.89 27.81
C PRO A 102 -3.41 -2.40 28.16
N PRO A 103 -4.40 -2.01 28.98
CA PRO A 103 -4.73 -0.60 29.22
C PRO A 103 -3.54 0.25 29.70
N MET A 104 -2.63 -0.31 30.51
CA MET A 104 -1.39 0.39 30.91
C MET A 104 -0.41 0.64 29.76
N VAL A 105 -0.35 -0.27 28.78
CA VAL A 105 0.48 -0.09 27.58
C VAL A 105 -0.13 0.97 26.68
N ALA A 106 -1.47 0.98 26.55
CA ALA A 106 -2.19 2.00 25.81
C ALA A 106 -2.04 3.40 26.42
N GLU A 107 -2.18 3.53 27.74
CA GLU A 107 -2.03 4.80 28.46
C GLU A 107 -0.60 5.35 28.36
N ARG A 108 0.41 4.50 28.56
CA ARG A 108 1.82 4.90 28.40
C ARG A 108 2.14 5.29 26.95
N PHE A 109 1.60 4.55 25.98
CA PHE A 109 1.75 4.90 24.58
C PHE A 109 1.13 6.26 24.28
N GLN A 110 -0.08 6.53 24.79
CA GLN A 110 -0.75 7.82 24.62
C GLN A 110 0.02 8.97 25.27
N SER A 111 0.63 8.74 26.43
CA SER A 111 1.52 9.72 27.08
C SER A 111 2.73 10.05 26.21
N VAL A 112 3.35 9.06 25.55
CA VAL A 112 4.50 9.29 24.67
C VAL A 112 4.08 10.01 23.39
N ILE A 113 2.97 9.63 22.76
CA ILE A 113 2.45 10.32 21.57
C ILE A 113 2.13 11.78 21.88
N SER A 114 1.55 12.06 23.05
CA SER A 114 1.26 13.43 23.50
C SER A 114 2.54 14.24 23.70
N GLN A 115 3.62 13.62 24.22
CA GLN A 115 4.93 14.26 24.34
C GLN A 115 5.55 14.55 22.98
N LEU A 116 5.53 13.58 22.04
CA LEU A 116 6.02 13.77 20.68
C LEU A 116 5.30 14.92 19.97
N PHE A 117 3.98 15.03 20.17
CA PHE A 117 3.17 16.09 19.59
C PHE A 117 3.60 17.50 20.06
N GLN A 118 4.04 17.65 21.31
CA GLN A 118 4.60 18.92 21.82
C GLN A 118 5.88 19.33 21.07
N TYR A 119 6.63 18.36 20.54
CA TYR A 119 7.78 18.57 19.66
C TYR A 119 7.39 18.65 18.17
N ARG A 120 6.10 18.82 17.86
CA ARG A 120 5.54 18.91 16.49
C ARG A 120 5.78 17.64 15.66
N ILE A 121 5.87 16.50 16.33
CA ILE A 121 6.02 15.19 15.70
C ILE A 121 4.66 14.50 15.65
N ILE A 122 4.22 14.14 14.45
CA ILE A 122 2.98 13.40 14.20
C ILE A 122 3.30 12.05 13.55
N ARG A 123 2.37 11.08 13.66
CA ARG A 123 2.57 9.71 13.17
C ARG A 123 1.46 9.31 12.22
N CYS A 124 1.83 9.03 10.97
CA CYS A 124 1.02 8.32 9.99
C CYS A 124 1.38 6.84 10.02
N GLY A 125 0.77 6.06 10.92
CA GLY A 125 1.18 4.66 11.10
C GLY A 125 0.03 3.68 11.30
N GLY A 126 0.01 2.64 10.47
CA GLY A 126 -1.15 1.76 10.26
C GLY A 126 -1.80 2.02 8.89
N ALA A 127 -2.93 1.37 8.62
CA ALA A 127 -3.70 1.60 7.40
C ALA A 127 -4.24 3.04 7.37
N VAL A 128 -4.27 3.65 6.19
CA VAL A 128 -4.89 4.97 6.00
C VAL A 128 -6.40 4.78 5.88
N ASP A 129 -7.14 5.25 6.87
CA ASP A 129 -8.60 5.27 6.92
C ASP A 129 -9.09 6.66 7.35
N ASP A 130 -10.42 6.85 7.36
CA ASP A 130 -11.03 8.14 7.67
C ASP A 130 -10.72 8.59 9.10
N ASP A 131 -10.64 7.68 10.06
CA ASP A 131 -10.30 7.99 11.45
C ASP A 131 -8.86 8.49 11.58
N MET A 132 -7.90 7.79 10.96
CA MET A 132 -6.50 8.23 10.92
C MET A 132 -6.36 9.59 10.24
N ALA A 133 -7.03 9.77 9.09
CA ALA A 133 -7.00 11.02 8.36
C ALA A 133 -7.56 12.17 9.18
N ASN A 134 -8.71 12.01 9.82
CA ASN A 134 -9.31 13.03 10.68
C ASN A 134 -8.37 13.45 11.82
N ILE A 135 -7.69 12.49 12.46
CA ILE A 135 -6.73 12.78 13.52
C ILE A 135 -5.54 13.57 12.99
N ILE A 136 -4.93 13.15 11.87
CA ILE A 136 -3.77 13.83 11.29
C ILE A 136 -4.15 15.23 10.81
N VAL A 137 -5.29 15.39 10.14
CA VAL A 137 -5.79 16.69 9.69
C VAL A 137 -5.99 17.63 10.87
N ALA A 138 -6.63 17.18 11.95
CA ALA A 138 -6.80 17.98 13.17
C ALA A 138 -5.45 18.37 13.80
N GLN A 139 -4.49 17.45 13.84
CA GLN A 139 -3.14 17.70 14.35
C GLN A 139 -2.38 18.74 13.51
N LEU A 140 -2.43 18.63 12.19
CA LEU A 140 -1.79 19.58 11.27
C LEU A 140 -2.37 20.98 11.42
N LEU A 141 -3.70 21.11 11.44
CA LEU A 141 -4.39 22.39 11.64
C LEU A 141 -4.08 23.00 13.01
N TYR A 142 -4.03 22.18 14.06
CA TYR A 142 -3.64 22.65 15.40
C TYR A 142 -2.20 23.17 15.42
N LEU A 143 -1.25 22.44 14.84
CA LEU A 143 0.16 22.83 14.83
C LEU A 143 0.42 24.09 14.00
N ASP A 144 -0.33 24.30 12.92
CA ASP A 144 -0.36 25.55 12.15
C ASP A 144 -0.89 26.73 12.98
N ALA A 145 -1.96 26.52 13.75
CA ALA A 145 -2.53 27.55 14.62
C ALA A 145 -1.59 27.93 15.78
N VAL A 146 -0.87 26.95 16.35
CA VAL A 146 0.05 27.17 17.49
C VAL A 146 1.31 27.92 17.08
N ASP A 147 1.96 27.49 16.00
CA ASP A 147 3.17 28.15 15.49
C ASP A 147 3.31 27.88 13.98
N PRO A 148 2.91 28.84 13.13
CA PRO A 148 2.90 28.65 11.68
C PRO A 148 4.28 28.67 11.02
N ASN A 149 5.33 29.06 11.75
CA ASN A 149 6.68 29.24 11.20
C ASN A 149 7.59 28.04 11.49
N LYS A 150 7.17 27.09 12.33
CA LYS A 150 7.96 25.92 12.70
C LYS A 150 7.52 24.69 11.94
N ASP A 151 8.50 23.97 11.38
CA ASP A 151 8.29 22.69 10.73
C ASP A 151 7.50 21.68 11.59
N ILE A 152 6.79 20.81 10.89
CA ILE A 152 6.13 19.63 11.45
C ILE A 152 6.85 18.39 10.90
N VAL A 153 7.10 17.39 11.75
CA VAL A 153 7.73 16.14 11.32
C VAL A 153 6.70 15.02 11.36
N MET A 154 6.37 14.47 10.19
CA MET A 154 5.47 13.34 10.03
C MET A 154 6.25 12.05 9.80
N TYR A 155 6.19 11.14 10.78
CA TYR A 155 6.72 9.78 10.62
C TYR A 155 5.70 8.87 9.94
N VAL A 156 6.11 8.26 8.83
CA VAL A 156 5.26 7.40 7.99
C VAL A 156 5.67 5.93 8.16
N ASN A 157 4.73 5.11 8.65
CA ASN A 157 4.81 3.65 8.69
C ASN A 157 3.46 3.05 8.29
N SER A 158 3.13 3.12 7.01
CA SER A 158 1.80 2.78 6.50
C SER A 158 1.87 1.86 5.28
N PRO A 159 1.04 0.80 5.22
CA PRO A 159 0.84 0.02 4.01
C PRO A 159 -0.04 0.74 2.96
N GLY A 160 -0.54 1.95 3.26
CA GLY A 160 -1.53 2.65 2.46
C GLY A 160 -2.96 2.40 2.96
N GLY A 161 -3.95 2.65 2.12
CA GLY A 161 -5.35 2.52 2.46
C GLY A 161 -6.25 3.36 1.56
N SER A 162 -7.27 3.97 2.14
CA SER A 162 -8.26 4.80 1.43
C SER A 162 -7.59 5.98 0.70
N VAL A 163 -7.88 6.10 -0.59
CA VAL A 163 -7.38 7.19 -1.44
C VAL A 163 -7.95 8.52 -0.97
N THR A 164 -9.26 8.60 -0.71
CA THR A 164 -9.92 9.84 -0.28
C THR A 164 -9.41 10.31 1.09
N ALA A 165 -9.24 9.40 2.04
CA ALA A 165 -8.67 9.70 3.36
C ALA A 165 -7.22 10.22 3.24
N GLY A 166 -6.41 9.56 2.39
CA GLY A 166 -5.05 10.00 2.10
C GLY A 166 -5.00 11.38 1.42
N MET A 167 -5.91 11.65 0.49
CA MET A 167 -6.01 12.96 -0.18
C MET A 167 -6.39 14.08 0.80
N ALA A 168 -7.23 13.82 1.81
CA ALA A 168 -7.54 14.79 2.85
C ALA A 168 -6.30 15.21 3.66
N ILE A 169 -5.44 14.25 4.02
CA ILE A 169 -4.15 14.53 4.67
C ILE A 169 -3.26 15.35 3.72
N PHE A 170 -3.12 14.91 2.47
CA PHE A 170 -2.28 15.56 1.47
C PHE A 170 -2.67 17.03 1.24
N ASP A 171 -3.95 17.31 1.02
CA ASP A 171 -4.42 18.67 0.79
C ASP A 171 -4.21 19.54 2.04
N THR A 172 -4.37 18.97 3.23
CA THR A 172 -4.09 19.67 4.49
C THR A 172 -2.61 20.00 4.64
N MET A 173 -1.69 19.07 4.31
CA MET A 173 -0.25 19.33 4.31
C MET A 173 0.13 20.50 3.40
N ARG A 174 -0.60 20.70 2.29
CA ARG A 174 -0.38 21.82 1.34
C ARG A 174 -1.10 23.10 1.73
N HIS A 175 -2.16 22.99 2.54
CA HIS A 175 -2.98 24.12 2.96
C HIS A 175 -2.34 24.90 4.12
N ILE A 176 -1.70 24.20 5.06
CA ILE A 176 -1.07 24.81 6.23
C ILE A 176 0.20 25.59 5.88
N ARG A 177 0.61 26.51 6.75
CA ARG A 177 1.81 27.36 6.55
C ARG A 177 3.13 26.65 6.91
N PRO A 178 3.21 25.83 7.96
CA PRO A 178 4.40 25.06 8.26
C PRO A 178 4.82 24.13 7.13
N ASP A 179 6.13 24.01 6.94
CA ASP A 179 6.67 22.90 6.18
C ASP A 179 6.40 21.57 6.88
N VAL A 180 6.04 20.55 6.11
CA VAL A 180 5.85 19.18 6.61
C VAL A 180 7.01 18.32 6.14
N SER A 181 7.95 18.05 7.03
CA SER A 181 8.99 17.05 6.82
C SER A 181 8.41 15.65 6.98
N THR A 182 8.75 14.75 6.07
CA THR A 182 8.27 13.36 6.10
C THR A 182 9.43 12.40 6.32
N VAL A 183 9.23 11.38 7.16
CA VAL A 183 10.26 10.37 7.46
C VAL A 183 9.67 8.97 7.40
N CYS A 184 10.12 8.15 6.46
CA CYS A 184 9.71 6.76 6.39
C CYS A 184 10.44 5.90 7.43
N VAL A 185 9.66 5.24 8.28
CA VAL A 185 10.13 4.29 9.31
C VAL A 185 9.43 2.95 9.12
N GLY A 186 10.15 1.95 8.60
CA GLY A 186 9.57 0.64 8.30
C GLY A 186 9.01 0.58 6.88
N LEU A 187 7.72 0.88 6.71
CA LEU A 187 7.05 0.77 5.41
C LEU A 187 6.35 2.07 5.02
N ALA A 188 6.52 2.52 3.78
CA ALA A 188 5.63 3.48 3.14
C ALA A 188 5.18 2.90 1.81
N ALA A 189 3.98 2.34 1.75
CA ALA A 189 3.44 1.70 0.55
C ALA A 189 2.15 2.37 0.11
N SER A 190 1.86 2.36 -1.19
CA SER A 190 0.62 2.89 -1.77
C SER A 190 0.37 4.33 -1.28
N MET A 191 -0.76 4.63 -0.66
CA MET A 191 -1.02 5.96 -0.07
C MET A 191 0.01 6.40 0.98
N GLY A 192 0.66 5.48 1.69
CA GLY A 192 1.77 5.80 2.57
C GLY A 192 3.00 6.33 1.80
N ALA A 193 3.33 5.74 0.66
CA ALA A 193 4.41 6.22 -0.21
C ALA A 193 4.07 7.57 -0.84
N PHE A 194 2.80 7.75 -1.24
CA PHE A 194 2.31 9.03 -1.76
C PHE A 194 2.48 10.14 -0.72
N LEU A 195 1.96 9.96 0.50
CA LEU A 195 2.09 10.92 1.59
C LEU A 195 3.53 11.19 2.00
N LEU A 196 4.40 10.17 1.96
CA LEU A 196 5.83 10.34 2.14
C LEU A 196 6.41 11.30 1.09
N SER A 197 6.08 11.08 -0.18
CA SER A 197 6.60 11.87 -1.30
C SER A 197 6.09 13.32 -1.34
N ALA A 198 4.95 13.56 -0.68
CA ALA A 198 4.26 14.85 -0.61
C ALA A 198 4.81 15.80 0.45
N GLY A 199 5.75 15.37 1.29
CA GLY A 199 6.45 16.26 2.21
C GLY A 199 7.16 17.41 1.48
N THR A 200 7.49 18.48 2.22
CA THR A 200 8.20 19.63 1.66
C THR A 200 9.48 19.17 0.96
N LYS A 201 9.69 19.62 -0.28
CA LYS A 201 10.87 19.27 -1.08
C LYS A 201 12.16 19.64 -0.36
N GLY A 202 13.11 18.71 -0.29
CA GLY A 202 14.34 18.85 0.49
C GLY A 202 14.21 18.38 1.95
N LYS A 203 12.99 18.08 2.42
CA LYS A 203 12.69 17.63 3.79
C LYS A 203 12.01 16.25 3.83
N ARG A 204 12.15 15.43 2.77
CA ARG A 204 11.60 14.06 2.70
C ARG A 204 12.71 13.03 2.95
N TYR A 205 12.51 12.15 3.91
CA TYR A 205 13.56 11.25 4.38
C TYR A 205 13.09 9.81 4.56
N SER A 206 14.05 8.90 4.66
CA SER A 206 13.79 7.51 5.01
C SER A 206 14.92 6.94 5.87
N LEU A 207 14.58 6.00 6.75
CA LEU A 207 15.59 5.19 7.43
C LEU A 207 16.16 4.10 6.51
N PRO A 208 17.39 3.60 6.75
CA PRO A 208 18.12 2.80 5.76
C PRO A 208 17.44 1.48 5.39
N ASN A 209 16.74 0.86 6.33
CA ASN A 209 16.07 -0.43 6.14
C ASN A 209 14.59 -0.30 5.74
N SER A 210 14.08 0.93 5.59
CA SER A 210 12.70 1.13 5.20
C SER A 210 12.45 0.67 3.76
N ARG A 211 11.23 0.21 3.50
CA ARG A 211 10.75 -0.16 2.17
C ARG A 211 9.71 0.86 1.71
N ILE A 212 9.85 1.29 0.46
CA ILE A 212 8.89 2.19 -0.19
C ILE A 212 8.27 1.43 -1.37
N MET A 213 6.96 1.52 -1.55
CA MET A 213 6.27 0.84 -2.64
C MET A 213 5.21 1.75 -3.26
N ILE A 214 5.23 1.87 -4.60
CA ILE A 214 4.19 2.57 -5.36
C ILE A 214 3.47 1.58 -6.27
N HIS A 215 2.18 1.81 -6.49
CA HIS A 215 1.34 1.07 -7.41
C HIS A 215 0.11 1.89 -7.80
N GLN A 216 -0.66 1.43 -8.77
CA GLN A 216 -1.93 2.03 -9.17
C GLN A 216 -2.99 1.83 -8.08
N PRO A 217 -3.98 2.73 -7.96
CA PRO A 217 -5.05 2.57 -7.00
C PRO A 217 -5.84 1.28 -7.27
N LEU A 218 -6.25 0.62 -6.19
CA LEU A 218 -7.04 -0.61 -6.23
C LEU A 218 -8.47 -0.30 -5.77
N GLY A 219 -9.45 -0.91 -6.43
CA GLY A 219 -10.85 -0.82 -6.05
C GLY A 219 -11.67 -1.93 -6.72
N GLY A 220 -12.93 -2.04 -6.34
CA GLY A 220 -13.89 -2.97 -6.94
C GLY A 220 -15.08 -2.20 -7.50
N ALA A 221 -15.74 -2.79 -8.50
CA ALA A 221 -16.98 -2.26 -9.04
C ALA A 221 -18.07 -3.34 -9.04
N GLN A 222 -19.31 -2.97 -8.69
CA GLN A 222 -20.46 -3.87 -8.67
C GLN A 222 -21.75 -3.07 -8.90
N GLY A 223 -22.68 -3.63 -9.67
CA GLY A 223 -23.98 -3.01 -9.96
C GLY A 223 -24.43 -3.27 -11.39
N GLY A 224 -25.35 -2.44 -11.89
CA GLY A 224 -25.69 -2.42 -13.31
C GLY A 224 -24.55 -1.86 -14.16
N GLN A 225 -24.68 -1.95 -15.49
CA GLN A 225 -23.66 -1.44 -16.42
C GLN A 225 -23.28 0.02 -16.12
N THR A 226 -24.27 0.89 -15.93
CA THR A 226 -24.06 2.30 -15.61
C THR A 226 -23.29 2.50 -14.30
N ASP A 227 -23.57 1.71 -13.26
CA ASP A 227 -22.88 1.82 -11.97
C ASP A 227 -21.41 1.41 -12.10
N ILE A 228 -21.14 0.34 -12.86
CA ILE A 228 -19.78 -0.14 -13.15
C ILE A 228 -19.01 0.93 -13.92
N ASP A 229 -19.63 1.54 -14.94
CA ASP A 229 -19.00 2.59 -15.75
C ASP A 229 -18.66 3.84 -14.90
N ILE A 230 -19.55 4.24 -13.98
CA ILE A 230 -19.30 5.35 -13.05
C ILE A 230 -18.10 5.04 -12.14
N GLN A 231 -18.08 3.85 -11.53
CA GLN A 231 -17.01 3.46 -10.60
C GLN A 231 -15.66 3.28 -11.31
N ALA A 232 -15.66 2.76 -12.55
CA ALA A 232 -14.46 2.66 -13.36
C ALA A 232 -13.88 4.04 -13.72
N ASN A 233 -14.74 5.00 -14.08
CA ASN A 233 -14.31 6.38 -14.35
C ASN A 233 -13.72 7.06 -13.11
N GLU A 234 -14.28 6.83 -11.92
CA GLU A 234 -13.72 7.36 -10.67
C GLU A 234 -12.34 6.76 -10.36
N MET A 235 -12.16 5.45 -10.60
CA MET A 235 -10.86 4.82 -10.45
C MET A 235 -9.80 5.38 -11.41
N LEU A 236 -10.18 5.63 -12.66
CA LEU A 236 -9.31 6.29 -13.65
C LEU A 236 -8.97 7.73 -13.23
N HIS A 237 -9.92 8.45 -12.64
CA HIS A 237 -9.71 9.79 -12.10
C HIS A 237 -8.68 9.77 -10.97
N HIS A 238 -8.84 8.90 -9.97
CA HIS A 238 -7.85 8.72 -8.91
C HIS A 238 -6.47 8.34 -9.44
N LYS A 239 -6.39 7.40 -10.41
CA LYS A 239 -5.13 7.01 -11.03
C LYS A 239 -4.43 8.19 -11.69
N ALA A 240 -5.15 8.98 -12.48
CA ALA A 240 -4.60 10.14 -13.17
C ALA A 240 -4.08 11.19 -12.18
N ASN A 241 -4.84 11.51 -11.14
CA ASN A 241 -4.45 12.49 -10.13
C ASN A 241 -3.22 12.06 -9.33
N LEU A 242 -3.23 10.83 -8.80
CA LEU A 242 -2.12 10.31 -8.00
C LEU A 242 -0.83 10.25 -8.82
N ASN A 243 -0.91 9.78 -10.07
CA ASN A 243 0.26 9.70 -10.95
C ASN A 243 0.78 11.08 -11.36
N GLY A 244 -0.12 12.06 -11.58
CA GLY A 244 0.25 13.45 -11.81
C GLY A 244 1.04 14.06 -10.65
N TYR A 245 0.58 13.84 -9.42
CA TYR A 245 1.29 14.33 -8.23
C TYR A 245 2.60 13.58 -7.96
N LEU A 246 2.64 12.26 -8.16
CA LEU A 246 3.89 11.50 -8.05
C LEU A 246 4.92 11.98 -9.07
N ALA A 247 4.52 12.24 -10.32
CA ALA A 247 5.40 12.80 -11.35
C ALA A 247 5.94 14.17 -10.90
N TYR A 248 5.07 15.04 -10.38
CA TYR A 248 5.46 16.34 -9.85
C TYR A 248 6.45 16.24 -8.66
N HIS A 249 6.18 15.38 -7.68
CA HIS A 249 7.01 15.22 -6.49
C HIS A 249 8.37 14.58 -6.78
N THR A 250 8.41 13.64 -7.73
CA THR A 250 9.63 12.88 -8.06
C THR A 250 10.48 13.54 -9.13
N GLY A 251 9.87 14.34 -10.00
CA GLY A 251 10.51 14.87 -11.22
C GLY A 251 10.58 13.84 -12.36
N GLN A 252 9.99 12.66 -12.21
CA GLN A 252 9.87 11.68 -13.29
C GLN A 252 8.81 12.10 -14.30
N SER A 253 8.91 11.61 -15.54
CA SER A 253 7.84 11.81 -16.52
C SER A 253 6.57 11.06 -16.11
N LEU A 254 5.41 11.58 -16.50
CA LEU A 254 4.13 10.93 -16.24
C LEU A 254 4.08 9.52 -16.84
N ASP A 255 4.65 9.32 -18.04
CA ASP A 255 4.73 8.00 -18.68
C ASP A 255 5.53 6.99 -17.85
N LYS A 256 6.65 7.43 -17.26
CA LYS A 256 7.45 6.59 -16.39
C LYS A 256 6.70 6.23 -15.11
N ILE A 257 6.01 7.19 -14.49
CA ILE A 257 5.16 6.91 -13.32
C ILE A 257 4.04 5.93 -13.69
N ASN A 258 3.37 6.11 -14.83
CA ASN A 258 2.32 5.20 -15.29
C ASN A 258 2.84 3.76 -15.48
N GLN A 259 4.04 3.60 -16.03
CA GLN A 259 4.67 2.30 -16.20
C GLN A 259 5.07 1.67 -14.86
N ASP A 260 5.78 2.44 -14.03
CA ASP A 260 6.34 1.96 -12.77
C ASP A 260 5.27 1.74 -11.69
N THR A 261 4.06 2.30 -11.85
CA THR A 261 2.92 2.06 -10.95
C THR A 261 1.95 0.99 -11.46
N ASP A 262 2.11 0.43 -12.66
CA ASP A 262 1.14 -0.57 -13.16
C ASP A 262 1.10 -1.85 -12.30
N ARG A 263 2.20 -2.17 -11.61
CA ARG A 263 2.30 -3.24 -10.63
C ARG A 263 3.00 -2.74 -9.38
N ASP A 264 2.98 -3.57 -8.34
CA ASP A 264 3.71 -3.27 -7.11
C ASP A 264 5.20 -3.07 -7.42
N PHE A 265 5.69 -1.85 -7.20
CA PHE A 265 7.08 -1.50 -7.44
C PHE A 265 7.76 -1.10 -6.14
N PHE A 266 8.54 -2.05 -5.60
CA PHE A 266 9.22 -1.88 -4.32
C PHE A 266 10.64 -1.33 -4.49
N MET A 267 10.97 -0.38 -3.63
CA MET A 267 12.27 0.30 -3.55
C MET A 267 12.82 0.24 -2.12
N SER A 268 14.14 0.13 -2.02
CA SER A 268 14.91 0.46 -0.83
C SER A 268 14.91 1.97 -0.61
N ALA A 269 15.32 2.42 0.58
CA ALA A 269 15.50 3.84 0.85
C ALA A 269 16.45 4.53 -0.15
N LYS A 270 17.51 3.85 -0.57
CA LYS A 270 18.46 4.37 -1.57
C LYS A 270 17.80 4.51 -2.95
N GLU A 271 17.15 3.46 -3.43
CA GLU A 271 16.44 3.48 -4.73
C GLU A 271 15.34 4.53 -4.74
N ALA A 272 14.58 4.68 -3.65
CA ALA A 272 13.53 5.70 -3.54
C ALA A 272 14.09 7.14 -3.58
N LYS A 273 15.28 7.37 -3.02
CA LYS A 273 15.98 8.66 -3.15
C LYS A 273 16.38 8.92 -4.59
N GLU A 274 16.99 7.93 -5.25
CA GLU A 274 17.39 8.03 -6.66
C GLU A 274 16.19 8.23 -7.58
N TYR A 275 15.05 7.62 -7.24
CA TYR A 275 13.78 7.79 -7.95
C TYR A 275 13.14 9.17 -7.75
N GLY A 276 13.48 9.86 -6.65
CA GLY A 276 12.96 11.19 -6.29
C GLY A 276 11.76 11.18 -5.33
N LEU A 277 11.38 10.02 -4.78
CA LEU A 277 10.29 9.92 -3.78
C LEU A 277 10.70 10.53 -2.43
N ILE A 278 11.99 10.54 -2.14
CA ILE A 278 12.57 11.17 -0.94
C ILE A 278 13.85 11.93 -1.31
N ASP A 279 14.31 12.80 -0.44
CA ASP A 279 15.51 13.63 -0.64
C ASP A 279 16.75 13.06 0.09
N GLY A 280 16.56 12.29 1.16
CA GLY A 280 17.68 11.78 1.97
C GLY A 280 17.43 10.45 2.68
N VAL A 281 18.53 9.71 2.92
CA VAL A 281 18.53 8.52 3.78
C VAL A 281 19.30 8.84 5.05
N ILE A 282 18.64 8.69 6.21
CA ILE A 282 19.23 9.04 7.51
C ILE A 282 20.06 7.84 8.02
N MET A 283 21.38 7.89 7.80
CA MET A 283 22.29 6.82 8.23
C MET A 283 22.69 6.90 9.71
N ASN A 284 22.71 8.11 10.28
CA ASN A 284 23.02 8.33 11.69
C ASN A 284 22.07 9.39 12.27
N PRO A 285 21.08 8.99 13.09
CA PRO A 285 20.05 9.90 13.59
C PRO A 285 20.60 11.01 14.51
N LEU A 286 21.74 10.79 15.17
CA LEU A 286 22.34 11.77 16.08
C LEU A 286 22.78 13.07 15.40
N LYS A 287 22.98 13.04 14.07
CA LYS A 287 23.33 14.24 13.28
C LYS A 287 22.12 14.92 12.63
N ALA A 288 21.00 14.21 12.44
CA ALA A 288 19.87 14.68 11.64
C ALA A 288 18.66 15.15 12.47
N LEU A 289 18.58 14.79 13.76
CA LEU A 289 17.50 15.19 14.67
C LEU A 289 17.78 16.50 15.42
N GLN A 290 18.90 17.18 15.14
CA GLN A 290 19.05 18.57 15.51
C GLN A 290 18.00 19.37 14.71
N PRO A 291 17.17 20.22 15.34
CA PRO A 291 16.29 21.12 14.60
C PRO A 291 17.15 21.88 13.60
N LEU A 292 16.86 21.72 12.30
CA LEU A 292 17.54 22.51 11.27
C LEU A 292 17.14 23.97 11.52
N GLU A 293 18.08 24.80 11.97
CA GLU A 293 17.86 26.23 12.03
C GLU A 293 17.46 26.72 10.64
N ALA A 294 16.36 27.48 10.57
CA ALA A 294 15.90 28.10 9.34
C ALA A 294 17.08 28.86 8.72
N ALA A 295 17.36 28.59 7.44
CA ALA A 295 18.45 29.22 6.72
C ALA A 295 18.33 30.75 6.87
N ALA A 296 19.28 31.36 7.59
CA ALA A 296 19.31 32.79 7.80
C ALA A 296 19.45 33.48 6.43
N GLU A 297 18.41 34.22 6.03
CA GLU A 297 18.48 35.14 4.89
C GLU A 297 19.62 36.14 5.11
N GLY A 298 20.39 36.35 4.05
CA GLY A 298 21.59 37.18 4.05
C GLY A 298 21.33 38.60 4.55
N LYS A 299 22.08 39.00 5.58
CA LYS A 299 22.40 40.41 5.80
C LYS A 299 23.71 40.74 5.11
N ASP A 300 23.58 41.13 3.85
CA ASP A 300 24.48 42.13 3.28
C ASP A 300 24.27 43.48 3.99
N ARG A 301 25.37 44.23 4.09
CA ARG A 301 25.61 45.62 4.57
C ARG A 301 26.43 45.66 5.87
N ALA A 302 27.58 46.33 5.93
CA ALA A 302 28.32 47.07 4.93
C ALA A 302 29.76 47.27 5.45
N SER A 303 30.73 47.16 4.55
CA SER A 303 32.02 47.81 4.65
C SER A 303 31.92 49.18 3.98
N VAL A 304 31.88 50.26 4.77
CA VAL A 304 32.64 51.53 4.65
C VAL A 304 32.56 52.23 5.99
#